data_AF-A0A1I6Q5C7-F1
#
_entry.id   AF-A0A1I6Q5C7-F1
#
_cell.length_a   1.000
_cell.length_b   1.000
_cell.length_c   1.000
_cell.angle_alpha   90.00
_cell.angle_beta   90.00
_cell.angle_gamma   90.00
#
_symmetry.space_group_name_H-M   'P 1'
#
loop_
_entity.id
_entity.type
_entity.pdbx_description
1 polymer ?
#
loop_
_entity_poly.entity_id
_entity_poly.type
_entity_poly.pdbx_seq_one_letter_code
_entity_poly.pdbx_strand_id
1 'polypeptide(L)'
;MKDTKLGIFSLSKRYDDELLWAHYANSHKGFCIEYDLDRLLSKQNPKHHFFDIKYTNEIPNLDISKIITQDNPDKLIKMMLGFKSQRWEYENELRIITENQGLNTYDYRAVKAIYFGLKTPEDEIDQVMKTLQGRKIKYFQMHLKPNSFEFEAKQIEDKFPTHIKYQYSIAPIAHLAVDPSVLKLEYQQFSPYLQKLAEIIRREPDCNEVSYIDLSLSKSTLDNPVFFAQYETKENGLQITLHYSLEKIDQEYNQIDDF
;
A
#
# COMPACT_ATOMS: atom_id res chain seq x y z
N MET A 1 -0.48 31.04 -5.53
CA MET A 1 0.11 29.72 -5.23
C MET A 1 -0.50 29.25 -3.93
N LYS A 2 -1.20 28.11 -3.88
CA LYS A 2 -1.58 27.52 -2.58
C LYS A 2 -0.28 27.16 -1.86
N ASP A 3 -0.16 27.51 -0.58
CA ASP A 3 0.94 27.09 0.29
C ASP A 3 0.95 25.55 0.38
N THR A 4 1.67 24.89 -0.54
CA THR A 4 1.84 23.44 -0.53
C THR A 4 2.87 23.09 0.55
N LYS A 5 2.37 22.77 1.74
CA LYS A 5 3.17 22.17 2.80
C LYS A 5 3.29 20.67 2.55
N LEU A 6 4.51 20.14 2.61
CA LEU A 6 4.78 18.71 2.51
C LEU A 6 4.21 17.95 3.72
N GLY A 7 3.77 16.71 3.50
CA GLY A 7 3.44 15.78 4.58
C GLY A 7 4.61 14.84 4.87
N ILE A 8 4.77 14.47 6.14
CA ILE A 8 5.75 13.46 6.58
C ILE A 8 4.96 12.32 7.23
N PHE A 9 5.08 11.13 6.66
CA PHE A 9 4.50 9.91 7.21
C PHE A 9 5.62 8.97 7.64
N SER A 10 5.80 8.85 8.96
CA SER A 10 6.83 8.03 9.59
C SER A 10 6.29 6.64 9.94
N LEU A 11 6.90 5.61 9.37
CA LEU A 11 6.60 4.20 9.59
C LEU A 11 7.77 3.53 10.30
N SER A 12 7.54 2.38 10.93
CA SER A 12 8.61 1.52 11.46
C SER A 12 8.61 0.19 10.73
N LYS A 13 9.79 -0.40 10.56
CA LYS A 13 9.95 -1.79 10.09
C LYS A 13 9.80 -2.82 11.21
N ARG A 14 9.53 -2.40 12.45
CA ARG A 14 9.40 -3.27 13.62
C ARG A 14 8.09 -3.03 14.34
N TYR A 15 7.42 -4.12 14.73
CA TYR A 15 6.22 -4.07 15.58
C TYR A 15 6.52 -4.53 17.02
N ASP A 16 7.72 -5.03 17.30
CA ASP A 16 8.07 -5.75 18.53
C ASP A 16 8.96 -4.94 19.49
N ASP A 17 9.31 -3.70 19.15
CA ASP A 17 10.15 -2.83 19.97
C ASP A 17 9.35 -2.22 21.13
N GLU A 18 9.88 -2.38 22.35
CA GLU A 18 9.18 -1.96 23.57
C GLU A 18 9.03 -0.45 23.72
N LEU A 19 10.01 0.31 23.25
CA LEU A 19 9.99 1.77 23.33
C LEU A 19 8.97 2.35 22.34
N LEU A 20 8.82 1.75 21.16
CA LEU A 20 7.77 2.13 20.22
C LEU A 20 6.37 2.00 20.84
N TRP A 21 6.10 0.89 21.53
CA TRP A 21 4.82 0.71 22.22
C TRP A 21 4.62 1.67 23.40
N ALA A 22 5.69 1.98 24.13
CA ALA A 22 5.64 2.95 25.22
C ALA A 22 5.33 4.36 24.72
N HIS A 23 5.99 4.78 23.64
CA HIS A 23 5.93 6.14 23.10
C HIS A 23 4.73 6.40 22.19
N TYR A 24 4.42 5.48 21.28
CA TYR A 24 3.48 5.73 20.18
C TYR A 24 2.14 5.02 20.34
N ALA A 25 2.03 4.02 21.22
CA ALA A 25 0.81 3.26 21.43
C ALA A 25 0.19 3.52 22.82
N ASN A 26 0.20 4.77 23.29
CA ASN A 26 -0.38 5.17 24.58
C ASN A 26 0.06 4.26 25.73
N SER A 27 1.37 4.00 25.86
CA SER A 27 1.91 3.08 26.85
C SER A 27 1.29 1.67 26.79
N HIS A 28 1.32 1.06 25.60
CA HIS A 28 0.77 -0.27 25.28
C HIS A 28 -0.75 -0.39 25.35
N LYS A 29 -1.52 0.71 25.39
CA LYS A 29 -2.99 0.70 25.36
C LYS A 29 -3.57 0.89 23.95
N GLY A 30 -2.74 1.35 23.00
CA GLY A 30 -3.12 1.56 21.60
C GLY A 30 -2.88 0.33 20.73
N PHE A 31 -2.71 0.56 19.43
CA PHE A 31 -2.46 -0.49 18.45
C PHE A 31 -1.44 -0.04 17.40
N CYS A 32 -0.87 -1.00 16.69
CA CYS A 32 0.04 -0.82 15.56
C CYS A 32 -0.64 -1.34 14.28
N ILE A 33 -0.44 -0.63 13.17
CA ILE A 33 -0.99 -0.98 11.85
C ILE A 33 0.16 -1.47 10.98
N GLU A 34 0.07 -2.71 10.50
CA GLU A 34 1.02 -3.25 9.53
C GLU A 34 0.53 -3.03 8.11
N TYR A 35 1.42 -2.47 7.30
CA TYR A 35 1.19 -2.23 5.88
C TYR A 35 2.00 -3.18 5.00
N ASP A 36 1.40 -3.60 3.89
CA ASP A 36 2.12 -4.02 2.70
C ASP A 36 2.69 -2.76 2.03
N LEU A 37 4.01 -2.61 2.06
CA LEU A 37 4.68 -1.40 1.59
C LEU A 37 4.51 -1.21 0.08
N ASP A 38 4.64 -2.27 -0.71
CA ASP A 38 4.52 -2.19 -2.16
C ASP A 38 3.12 -1.73 -2.56
N ARG A 39 2.09 -2.30 -1.92
CA ARG A 39 0.70 -1.88 -2.15
C ARG A 39 0.42 -0.46 -1.66
N LEU A 40 0.95 -0.10 -0.49
CA LEU A 40 0.82 1.25 0.07
C LEU A 40 1.41 2.31 -0.87
N LEU A 41 2.49 1.98 -1.59
CA LEU A 41 3.17 2.86 -2.54
C LEU A 41 2.61 2.79 -3.97
N SER A 42 1.97 1.68 -4.36
CA SER A 42 1.56 1.38 -5.76
C SER A 42 0.66 2.42 -6.44
N LYS A 43 -0.18 3.12 -5.67
CA LYS A 43 -1.12 4.14 -6.16
C LYS A 43 -0.79 5.55 -5.65
N GLN A 44 0.43 5.76 -5.14
CA GLN A 44 0.83 7.08 -4.67
C GLN A 44 1.21 8.00 -5.83
N ASN A 45 1.09 9.30 -5.58
CA ASN A 45 1.55 10.33 -6.49
C ASN A 45 3.05 10.10 -6.79
N PRO A 46 3.48 10.10 -8.06
CA PRO A 46 4.87 9.83 -8.45
C PRO A 46 5.87 10.85 -7.87
N LYS A 47 5.39 11.97 -7.34
CA LYS A 47 6.20 12.96 -6.61
C LYS A 47 6.39 12.63 -5.14
N HIS A 48 5.78 11.55 -4.63
CA HIS A 48 6.05 11.09 -3.28
C HIS A 48 7.43 10.43 -3.23
N HIS A 49 8.18 10.73 -2.18
CA HIS A 49 9.49 10.13 -1.96
C HIS A 49 9.41 9.21 -0.75
N PHE A 50 10.12 8.10 -0.76
CA PHE A 50 10.25 7.25 0.42
C PHE A 50 11.68 6.79 0.60
N PHE A 51 12.13 6.72 1.85
CA PHE A 51 13.48 6.31 2.18
C PHE A 51 13.60 5.88 3.64
N ASP A 52 14.58 5.03 3.89
CA ASP A 52 15.04 4.73 5.24
C ASP A 52 15.75 5.92 5.87
N ILE A 53 15.49 6.13 7.14
CA ILE A 53 16.18 7.14 7.94
C ILE A 53 17.60 6.67 8.24
N LYS A 54 18.56 7.58 8.05
CA LYS A 54 19.95 7.40 8.47
C LYS A 54 20.14 7.93 9.88
N TYR A 55 20.58 7.05 10.77
CA TYR A 55 20.86 7.40 12.14
C TYR A 55 22.33 7.81 12.28
N THR A 56 22.59 8.89 13.02
CA THR A 56 23.94 9.45 13.19
C THR A 56 24.06 10.25 14.48
N ASN A 57 25.25 10.31 15.06
CA ASN A 57 25.59 11.22 16.17
C ASN A 57 26.11 12.58 15.69
N GLU A 58 26.47 12.67 14.41
CA GLU A 58 26.98 13.89 13.79
C GLU A 58 25.90 14.55 12.94
N ILE A 59 25.81 15.88 13.02
CA ILE A 59 24.91 16.65 12.15
C ILE A 59 25.43 16.50 10.71
N PRO A 60 24.58 16.11 9.74
CA PRO A 60 24.99 15.99 8.35
C PRO A 60 25.60 17.31 7.87
N ASN A 61 26.76 17.26 7.21
CA ASN A 61 27.38 18.45 6.65
C ASN A 61 26.55 18.94 5.44
N LEU A 62 25.67 19.90 5.69
CA LEU A 62 24.79 20.52 4.71
C LEU A 62 25.58 21.57 3.92
N ASP A 63 26.40 21.15 2.97
CA ASP A 63 26.97 22.08 1.99
C ASP A 63 25.89 22.46 0.96
N ILE A 64 25.01 23.39 1.37
CA ILE A 64 23.85 23.86 0.59
C ILE A 64 24.28 24.36 -0.80
N SER A 65 25.51 24.90 -0.93
CA SER A 65 26.05 25.42 -2.20
C SER A 65 26.22 24.33 -3.27
N LYS A 66 26.54 23.09 -2.86
CA LYS A 66 26.64 21.92 -3.75
C LYS A 66 25.29 21.32 -4.13
N ILE A 67 24.24 21.68 -3.41
CA ILE A 67 22.89 21.16 -3.62
C ILE A 67 22.11 22.07 -4.58
N ILE A 68 22.24 23.40 -4.44
CA ILE A 68 21.60 24.38 -5.34
C ILE A 68 22.12 24.22 -6.78
N THR A 69 23.33 23.70 -6.96
CA THR A 69 23.93 23.43 -8.27
C THR A 69 23.56 22.06 -8.86
N GLN A 70 22.85 21.21 -8.11
CA GLN A 70 22.38 19.90 -8.55
C GLN A 70 20.85 19.91 -8.69
N ASP A 71 20.35 19.73 -9.91
CA ASP A 71 18.91 19.59 -10.23
C ASP A 71 18.33 18.23 -9.76
N ASN A 72 18.60 17.81 -8.52
CA ASN A 72 18.05 16.58 -7.95
C ASN A 72 17.26 16.87 -6.65
N PRO A 73 15.96 17.19 -6.75
CA PRO A 73 15.12 17.53 -5.60
C PRO A 73 15.06 16.41 -4.55
N ASP A 74 15.12 15.14 -4.95
CA ASP A 74 15.09 13.97 -4.07
C ASP A 74 16.29 13.96 -3.11
N LYS A 75 17.46 14.39 -3.59
CA LYS A 75 18.67 14.45 -2.78
C LYS A 75 18.57 15.51 -1.69
N LEU A 76 17.97 16.66 -2.00
CA LEU A 76 17.73 17.73 -1.03
C LEU A 76 16.73 17.27 0.05
N ILE A 77 15.61 16.67 -0.35
CA ILE A 77 14.60 16.15 0.58
C ILE A 77 15.21 15.11 1.52
N LYS A 78 15.99 14.16 0.98
CA LYS A 78 16.66 13.15 1.79
C LYS A 78 17.73 13.73 2.71
N MET A 79 18.43 14.80 2.32
CA MET A 79 19.37 15.49 3.21
C MET A 79 18.68 16.18 4.38
N MET A 80 17.53 16.80 4.14
CA MET A 80 16.79 17.54 5.17
C MET A 80 15.99 16.63 6.11
N LEU A 81 15.39 15.57 5.55
CA LEU A 81 14.39 14.74 6.24
C LEU A 81 14.81 13.28 6.40
N GLY A 82 16.01 12.90 5.93
CA GLY A 82 16.49 11.51 5.96
C GLY A 82 17.46 11.20 7.10
N PHE A 83 17.61 12.09 8.09
CA PHE A 83 18.52 11.88 9.21
C PHE A 83 17.84 12.05 10.56
N LYS A 84 18.25 11.24 11.54
CA LYS A 84 17.83 11.33 12.94
C LYS A 84 19.00 10.99 13.87
N SER A 85 18.92 11.40 15.12
CA SER A 85 19.96 11.07 16.11
C SER A 85 20.07 9.56 16.31
N GLN A 86 21.30 9.05 16.47
CA GLN A 86 21.59 7.63 16.73
C GLN A 86 20.74 7.02 17.85
N ARG A 87 20.36 7.81 18.86
CA ARG A 87 19.53 7.34 19.98
C ARG A 87 18.17 6.80 19.57
N TRP A 88 17.67 7.16 18.39
CA TRP A 88 16.38 6.74 17.86
C TRP A 88 16.47 5.61 16.83
N GLU A 89 17.65 5.01 16.66
CA GLU A 89 17.88 3.92 15.69
C GLU A 89 16.92 2.74 15.90
N TYR A 90 16.50 2.50 17.14
CA TYR A 90 15.54 1.44 17.50
C TYR A 90 14.20 1.56 16.76
N GLU A 91 13.80 2.78 16.35
CA GLU A 91 12.56 2.97 15.59
C GLU A 91 12.59 2.30 14.22
N ASN A 92 13.78 2.07 13.65
CA ASN A 92 13.96 1.49 12.32
C ASN A 92 13.01 2.13 11.28
N GLU A 93 13.06 3.46 11.21
CA GLU A 93 12.06 4.31 10.56
C GLU A 93 12.22 4.28 9.03
N LEU A 94 11.10 4.07 8.34
CA LEU A 94 10.93 4.37 6.93
C LEU A 94 10.00 5.58 6.81
N ARG A 95 10.38 6.58 6.02
CA ARG A 95 9.61 7.80 5.88
C ARG A 95 9.06 7.92 4.46
N ILE A 96 7.78 8.26 4.35
CA ILE A 96 7.12 8.67 3.10
C ILE A 96 6.89 10.18 3.17
N ILE A 97 7.35 10.90 2.15
CA ILE A 97 7.18 12.34 1.98
C ILE A 97 6.11 12.57 0.94
N THR A 98 5.01 13.20 1.33
CA THR A 98 3.88 13.49 0.45
C THR A 98 3.91 14.94 -0.03
N GLU A 99 3.43 15.18 -1.25
CA GLU A 99 3.42 16.54 -1.84
C GLU A 99 2.50 17.48 -1.04
N ASN A 100 1.44 16.92 -0.44
CA ASN A 100 0.46 17.67 0.36
C ASN A 100 0.37 17.08 1.78
N GLN A 101 0.39 17.97 2.78
CA GLN A 101 0.05 17.63 4.15
C GLN A 101 -1.44 17.28 4.30
N GLY A 102 -1.75 16.45 5.29
CA GLY A 102 -3.12 16.07 5.63
C GLY A 102 -3.50 14.69 5.12
N LEU A 103 -4.78 14.50 4.84
CA LEU A 103 -5.32 13.20 4.44
C LEU A 103 -4.80 12.82 3.04
N ASN A 104 -4.22 11.63 2.97
CA ASN A 104 -3.80 11.00 1.73
C ASN A 104 -4.61 9.72 1.56
N THR A 105 -5.14 9.50 0.35
CA THR A 105 -5.81 8.26 0.01
C THR A 105 -4.78 7.19 -0.34
N TYR A 106 -5.12 5.95 -0.04
CA TYR A 106 -4.29 4.79 -0.35
C TYR A 106 -5.19 3.57 -0.55
N ASP A 107 -4.66 2.52 -1.16
CA ASP A 107 -5.39 1.26 -1.29
C ASP A 107 -5.60 0.65 0.10
N TYR A 108 -6.85 0.59 0.59
CA TYR A 108 -7.16 0.08 1.93
C TYR A 108 -6.63 -1.34 2.17
N ARG A 109 -6.47 -2.13 1.09
CA ARG A 109 -5.94 -3.50 1.12
C ARG A 109 -4.45 -3.54 1.45
N ALA A 110 -3.78 -2.38 1.54
CA ALA A 110 -2.42 -2.27 2.04
C ALA A 110 -2.33 -2.57 3.54
N VAL A 111 -3.42 -2.39 4.32
CA VAL A 111 -3.41 -2.81 5.73
C VAL A 111 -3.54 -4.33 5.79
N LYS A 112 -2.51 -5.00 6.30
CA LYS A 112 -2.48 -6.48 6.41
C LYS A 112 -2.89 -6.97 7.79
N ALA A 113 -2.45 -6.27 8.83
CA ALA A 113 -2.64 -6.70 10.20
C ALA A 113 -2.75 -5.52 11.18
N ILE A 114 -3.43 -5.77 12.29
CA ILE A 114 -3.44 -4.90 13.46
C ILE A 114 -2.86 -5.67 14.63
N TYR A 115 -1.94 -5.03 15.34
CA TYR A 115 -1.39 -5.53 16.59
C TYR A 115 -1.95 -4.67 17.71
N PHE A 116 -2.56 -5.28 18.71
CA PHE A 116 -3.03 -4.62 19.91
C PHE A 116 -1.95 -4.69 20.99
N GLY A 117 -1.74 -3.59 21.70
CA GLY A 117 -0.80 -3.54 22.81
C GLY A 117 -1.21 -4.45 23.97
N LEU A 118 -0.27 -4.72 24.86
CA LEU A 118 -0.44 -5.61 26.01
C LEU A 118 -1.57 -5.17 26.96
N LYS A 119 -1.91 -3.88 26.93
CA LYS A 119 -2.88 -3.23 27.83
C LYS A 119 -4.05 -2.62 27.06
N THR A 120 -4.23 -2.98 25.79
CA THR A 120 -5.36 -2.49 25.01
C THR A 120 -6.66 -2.99 25.64
N PRO A 121 -7.60 -2.09 26.00
CA PRO A 121 -8.91 -2.49 26.51
C PRO A 121 -9.70 -3.31 25.49
N GLU A 122 -10.46 -4.31 25.95
CA GLU A 122 -11.25 -5.18 25.07
C GLU A 122 -12.28 -4.42 24.23
N ASP A 123 -12.88 -3.35 24.77
CA ASP A 123 -13.83 -2.50 24.04
C ASP A 123 -13.17 -1.73 22.89
N GLU A 124 -11.93 -1.29 23.06
CA GLU A 124 -11.13 -0.67 21.98
C GLU A 124 -10.76 -1.70 20.90
N ILE A 125 -10.38 -2.93 21.31
CA ILE A 125 -10.14 -4.04 20.38
C ILE A 125 -11.40 -4.27 19.53
N ASP A 126 -12.56 -4.37 20.18
CA ASP A 126 -13.85 -4.62 19.53
C ASP A 126 -14.21 -3.48 18.56
N GLN A 127 -14.01 -2.23 18.98
CA GLN A 127 -14.28 -1.06 18.14
C GLN A 127 -13.40 -1.03 16.89
N VAL A 128 -12.11 -1.34 17.03
CA VAL A 128 -11.16 -1.38 15.91
C VAL A 128 -11.51 -2.53 14.95
N MET A 129 -11.72 -3.74 15.46
CA MET A 129 -12.14 -4.89 14.63
C MET A 129 -13.44 -4.57 13.88
N LYS A 130 -14.44 -4.03 14.57
CA LYS A 130 -15.72 -3.63 13.98
C LYS A 130 -15.57 -2.57 12.89
N THR A 131 -14.71 -1.58 13.09
CA THR A 131 -14.44 -0.53 12.09
C THR A 131 -13.76 -1.08 10.84
N LEU A 132 -12.89 -2.08 11.03
CA LEU A 132 -12.04 -2.66 9.99
C LEU A 132 -12.65 -3.88 9.29
N GLN A 133 -13.87 -4.28 9.65
CA GLN A 133 -14.64 -5.36 9.01
C GLN A 133 -14.57 -5.33 7.48
N GLY A 134 -14.58 -6.52 6.89
CA GLY A 134 -14.65 -6.70 5.43
C GLY A 134 -13.34 -6.44 4.69
N ARG A 135 -12.25 -6.12 5.40
CA ARG A 135 -10.93 -5.85 4.81
C ARG A 135 -9.97 -7.04 4.81
N LYS A 136 -10.40 -8.20 5.36
CA LYS A 136 -9.60 -9.43 5.48
C LYS A 136 -8.26 -9.20 6.24
N ILE A 137 -8.32 -8.40 7.30
CA ILE A 137 -7.17 -8.04 8.14
C ILE A 137 -6.95 -9.13 9.21
N LYS A 138 -5.69 -9.41 9.53
CA LYS A 138 -5.32 -10.28 10.65
C LYS A 138 -5.19 -9.48 11.94
N TYR A 139 -5.56 -10.08 13.06
CA TYR A 139 -5.49 -9.43 14.36
C TYR A 139 -4.53 -10.18 15.28
N PHE A 140 -3.71 -9.43 16.01
CA PHE A 140 -2.76 -9.96 16.97
C PHE A 140 -2.83 -9.16 18.27
N GLN A 141 -2.53 -9.80 19.39
CA GLN A 141 -2.27 -9.14 20.65
C GLN A 141 -0.81 -9.35 21.04
N MET A 142 -0.15 -8.29 21.51
CA MET A 142 1.21 -8.36 22.01
C MET A 142 1.22 -8.98 23.42
N HIS A 143 2.23 -9.80 23.68
CA HIS A 143 2.50 -10.39 25.00
C HIS A 143 4.00 -10.27 25.32
N LEU A 144 4.33 -10.15 26.61
CA LEU A 144 5.70 -10.25 27.08
C LEU A 144 6.12 -11.72 27.12
N LYS A 145 7.26 -12.05 26.49
CA LYS A 145 7.81 -13.40 26.56
C LYS A 145 8.21 -13.74 28.00
N PRO A 146 8.00 -14.98 28.46
CA PRO A 146 8.46 -15.40 29.79
C PRO A 146 9.96 -15.18 29.96
N ASN A 147 10.37 -14.60 31.10
CA ASN A 147 11.77 -14.35 31.45
C ASN A 147 12.56 -13.51 30.43
N SER A 148 11.89 -12.62 29.69
CA SER A 148 12.52 -11.72 28.71
C SER A 148 11.84 -10.34 28.70
N PHE A 149 12.52 -9.35 28.13
CA PHE A 149 11.97 -8.04 27.80
C PHE A 149 11.36 -8.00 26.39
N GLU A 150 11.51 -9.06 25.62
CA GLU A 150 10.97 -9.13 24.27
C GLU A 150 9.47 -9.37 24.23
N PHE A 151 8.82 -8.81 23.21
CA PHE A 151 7.44 -9.12 22.91
C PHE A 151 7.28 -10.24 21.89
N GLU A 152 6.13 -10.91 21.97
CA GLU A 152 5.62 -11.80 20.94
C GLU A 152 4.20 -11.40 20.56
N ALA A 153 3.87 -11.51 19.28
CA ALA A 153 2.52 -11.30 18.78
C ALA A 153 1.78 -12.64 18.75
N LYS A 154 0.62 -12.72 19.41
CA LYS A 154 -0.27 -13.89 19.33
C LYS A 154 -1.49 -13.54 18.50
N GLN A 155 -1.76 -14.35 17.49
CA GLN A 155 -2.93 -14.13 16.65
C GLN A 155 -4.20 -14.34 17.48
N ILE A 156 -5.16 -13.43 17.32
CA ILE A 156 -6.49 -13.52 17.92
C ILE A 156 -7.53 -13.62 16.81
N GLU A 157 -8.68 -14.22 17.13
CA GLU A 157 -9.77 -14.35 16.18
C GLU A 157 -10.44 -13.00 15.92
N ASP A 158 -10.87 -12.79 14.67
CA ASP A 158 -11.73 -11.65 14.34
C ASP A 158 -13.10 -11.90 14.98
N LYS A 159 -13.48 -11.03 15.92
CA LYS A 159 -14.78 -11.10 16.60
C LYS A 159 -15.94 -10.68 15.71
N PHE A 160 -15.67 -10.05 14.58
CA PHE A 160 -16.69 -9.56 13.66
C PHE A 160 -16.43 -9.98 12.20
N PRO A 161 -16.34 -11.28 11.93
CA PRO A 161 -16.17 -11.76 10.57
C PRO A 161 -17.39 -11.34 9.74
N THR A 162 -17.15 -10.91 8.50
CA THR A 162 -18.22 -10.57 7.56
C THR A 162 -17.85 -11.00 6.15
N HIS A 163 -18.87 -11.47 5.42
CA HIS A 163 -18.78 -11.72 3.98
C HIS A 163 -18.88 -10.41 3.18
N ILE A 164 -19.38 -9.33 3.79
CA ILE A 164 -19.47 -8.02 3.15
C ILE A 164 -18.06 -7.42 3.06
N LYS A 165 -17.52 -7.40 1.84
CA LYS A 165 -16.21 -6.83 1.55
C LYS A 165 -16.24 -5.30 1.61
N TYR A 166 -15.27 -4.71 2.28
CA TYR A 166 -15.16 -3.26 2.42
C TYR A 166 -14.91 -2.59 1.06
N GLN A 167 -15.69 -1.55 0.74
CA GLN A 167 -15.63 -0.82 -0.53
C GLN A 167 -15.68 -1.72 -1.78
N TYR A 168 -16.35 -2.87 -1.69
CA TYR A 168 -16.51 -3.76 -2.82
C TYR A 168 -17.47 -3.17 -3.84
N SER A 169 -17.06 -3.18 -5.10
CA SER A 169 -17.91 -2.77 -6.21
C SER A 169 -17.50 -3.50 -7.48
N ILE A 170 -18.47 -3.73 -8.36
CA ILE A 170 -18.24 -4.26 -9.70
C ILE A 170 -18.59 -3.15 -10.68
N ALA A 171 -17.58 -2.50 -11.24
CA ALA A 171 -17.73 -1.42 -12.20
C ALA A 171 -18.24 -1.95 -13.55
N PRO A 172 -18.88 -1.11 -14.40
CA PRO A 172 -19.12 -1.45 -15.79
C PRO A 172 -17.82 -1.65 -16.59
N ILE A 173 -17.94 -2.39 -17.69
CA ILE A 173 -16.93 -2.50 -18.75
C ILE A 173 -17.50 -1.76 -19.96
N ALA A 174 -16.75 -0.79 -20.49
CA ALA A 174 -17.20 0.00 -21.64
C ALA A 174 -17.37 -0.88 -22.89
N HIS A 175 -18.25 -0.44 -23.79
CA HIS A 175 -18.46 -1.11 -25.06
C HIS A 175 -17.15 -1.13 -25.86
N LEU A 176 -16.72 -2.30 -26.34
CA LEU A 176 -15.44 -2.56 -27.03
C LEU A 176 -14.18 -2.38 -26.17
N ALA A 177 -14.30 -2.26 -24.84
CA ALA A 177 -13.11 -2.25 -23.97
C ALA A 177 -12.33 -3.56 -24.04
N VAL A 178 -13.00 -4.68 -24.39
CA VAL A 178 -12.40 -5.99 -24.59
C VAL A 178 -12.74 -6.46 -26.00
N ASP A 179 -11.74 -6.51 -26.88
CA ASP A 179 -11.90 -7.00 -28.25
C ASP A 179 -10.81 -8.03 -28.59
N PRO A 180 -11.10 -9.34 -28.48
CA PRO A 180 -10.14 -10.39 -28.84
C PRO A 180 -9.71 -10.38 -30.31
N SER A 181 -10.50 -9.79 -31.21
CA SER A 181 -10.24 -9.84 -32.67
C SER A 181 -9.05 -8.99 -33.08
N VAL A 182 -8.68 -7.99 -32.28
CA VAL A 182 -7.54 -7.09 -32.54
C VAL A 182 -6.19 -7.71 -32.16
N LEU A 183 -6.19 -8.82 -31.42
CA LEU A 183 -4.95 -9.51 -31.07
C LEU A 183 -4.28 -10.06 -32.33
N LYS A 184 -2.96 -9.87 -32.43
CA LYS A 184 -2.15 -10.52 -33.47
C LYS A 184 -2.35 -12.04 -33.42
N LEU A 185 -2.32 -12.67 -34.59
CA LEU A 185 -2.58 -14.11 -34.75
C LEU A 185 -1.76 -14.98 -33.79
N GLU A 186 -0.50 -14.63 -33.56
CA GLU A 186 0.42 -15.34 -32.67
C GLU A 186 0.02 -15.30 -31.18
N TYR A 187 -0.77 -14.31 -30.76
CA TYR A 187 -1.27 -14.14 -29.40
C TYR A 187 -2.74 -14.55 -29.21
N GLN A 188 -3.43 -15.01 -30.26
CA GLN A 188 -4.85 -15.36 -30.21
C GLN A 188 -5.18 -16.43 -29.15
N GLN A 189 -4.23 -17.34 -28.89
CA GLN A 189 -4.37 -18.35 -27.82
C GLN A 189 -4.57 -17.75 -26.42
N PHE A 190 -4.12 -16.51 -26.19
CA PHE A 190 -4.24 -15.84 -24.90
C PHE A 190 -5.48 -14.92 -24.80
N SER A 191 -6.35 -14.90 -25.82
CA SER A 191 -7.58 -14.08 -25.83
C SER A 191 -8.46 -14.21 -24.57
N PRO A 192 -8.62 -15.38 -23.91
CA PRO A 192 -9.43 -15.47 -22.69
C PRO A 192 -8.91 -14.60 -21.54
N TYR A 193 -7.61 -14.27 -21.53
CA TYR A 193 -7.00 -13.44 -20.49
C TYR A 193 -7.45 -11.98 -20.55
N LEU A 194 -7.92 -11.50 -21.71
CA LEU A 194 -8.50 -10.15 -21.81
C LEU A 194 -9.75 -10.03 -20.92
N GLN A 195 -10.66 -11.01 -21.00
CA GLN A 195 -11.88 -11.02 -20.18
C GLN A 195 -11.56 -11.26 -18.70
N LYS A 196 -10.63 -12.17 -18.38
CA LYS A 196 -10.17 -12.39 -17.00
C LYS A 196 -9.63 -11.08 -16.40
N LEU A 197 -8.81 -10.35 -17.14
CA LEU A 197 -8.28 -9.08 -16.70
C LEU A 197 -9.39 -8.03 -16.52
N ALA A 198 -10.39 -8.00 -17.40
CA ALA A 198 -11.55 -7.12 -17.24
C ALA A 198 -12.29 -7.33 -15.92
N GLU A 199 -12.49 -8.59 -15.55
CA GLU A 199 -13.14 -8.97 -14.30
C GLU A 199 -12.28 -8.62 -13.07
N ILE A 200 -10.95 -8.72 -13.15
CA ILE A 200 -10.07 -8.24 -12.07
C ILE A 200 -10.22 -6.72 -11.91
N ILE A 201 -10.05 -5.97 -13.00
CA ILE A 201 -9.93 -4.51 -12.97
C ILE A 201 -11.24 -3.84 -12.56
N ARG A 202 -12.38 -4.35 -13.04
CA ARG A 202 -13.69 -3.80 -12.64
C ARG A 202 -14.00 -3.97 -11.15
N ARG A 203 -13.23 -4.78 -10.42
CA ARG A 203 -13.34 -4.98 -8.96
C ARG A 203 -12.31 -4.17 -8.17
N GLU A 204 -11.49 -3.35 -8.83
CA GLU A 204 -10.63 -2.40 -8.13
C GLU A 204 -11.49 -1.38 -7.36
N PRO A 205 -11.17 -1.08 -6.08
CA PRO A 205 -12.03 -0.24 -5.22
C PRO A 205 -12.31 1.15 -5.78
N ASP A 206 -11.35 1.71 -6.51
CA ASP A 206 -11.40 3.03 -7.14
C ASP A 206 -11.85 2.99 -8.61
N CYS A 207 -12.18 1.84 -9.18
CA CYS A 207 -12.59 1.73 -10.58
C CYS A 207 -14.01 2.25 -10.79
N ASN A 208 -14.17 3.25 -11.65
CA ASN A 208 -15.44 3.77 -12.13
C ASN A 208 -15.95 2.99 -13.34
N GLU A 209 -15.09 2.78 -14.35
CA GLU A 209 -15.40 2.03 -15.58
C GLU A 209 -14.10 1.48 -16.19
N VAL A 210 -14.12 0.23 -16.67
CA VAL A 210 -13.03 -0.34 -17.47
C VAL A 210 -13.14 0.18 -18.91
N SER A 211 -12.13 0.92 -19.37
CA SER A 211 -12.17 1.64 -20.65
C SER A 211 -11.51 0.87 -21.80
N TYR A 212 -10.42 0.13 -21.54
CA TYR A 212 -9.69 -0.59 -22.58
C TYR A 212 -8.76 -1.67 -22.02
N ILE A 213 -8.67 -2.81 -22.69
CA ILE A 213 -7.81 -3.94 -22.31
C ILE A 213 -7.19 -4.54 -23.57
N ASP A 214 -5.87 -4.73 -23.54
CA ASP A 214 -5.15 -5.36 -24.65
C ASP A 214 -3.81 -5.97 -24.18
N LEU A 215 -3.11 -6.63 -25.09
CA LEU A 215 -1.75 -7.11 -24.92
C LEU A 215 -0.73 -6.00 -25.20
N SER A 216 0.22 -5.82 -24.28
CA SER A 216 1.31 -4.85 -24.42
C SER A 216 2.40 -5.40 -25.33
N LEU A 217 2.31 -5.11 -26.63
CA LEU A 217 3.27 -5.62 -27.63
C LEU A 217 4.73 -5.24 -27.33
N SER A 218 4.97 -4.08 -26.74
CA SER A 218 6.32 -3.61 -26.40
C SER A 218 6.92 -4.29 -25.17
N LYS A 219 6.08 -4.92 -24.32
CA LYS A 219 6.50 -5.60 -23.08
C LYS A 219 6.34 -7.11 -23.16
N SER A 220 5.76 -7.62 -24.24
CA SER A 220 5.41 -9.03 -24.40
C SER A 220 6.43 -9.78 -25.22
N THR A 221 6.57 -11.05 -24.88
CA THR A 221 7.10 -12.10 -25.76
C THR A 221 6.06 -13.21 -25.85
N LEU A 222 6.19 -14.13 -26.80
CA LEU A 222 5.27 -15.27 -26.93
C LEU A 222 5.25 -16.15 -25.67
N ASP A 223 6.41 -16.32 -25.02
CA ASP A 223 6.52 -17.12 -23.80
C ASP A 223 6.09 -16.34 -22.55
N ASN A 224 6.24 -15.01 -22.57
CA ASN A 224 5.87 -14.12 -21.47
C ASN A 224 4.99 -12.97 -21.97
N PRO A 225 3.70 -13.21 -22.25
CA PRO A 225 2.79 -12.15 -22.67
C PRO A 225 2.41 -11.28 -21.47
N VAL A 226 2.39 -9.98 -21.71
CA VAL A 226 2.04 -8.94 -20.73
C VAL A 226 0.82 -8.21 -21.22
N PHE A 227 -0.24 -8.23 -20.44
CA PHE A 227 -1.47 -7.50 -20.72
C PHE A 227 -1.43 -6.14 -20.03
N PHE A 228 -2.21 -5.20 -20.55
CA PHE A 228 -2.51 -3.97 -19.84
C PHE A 228 -4.02 -3.70 -19.85
N ALA A 229 -4.45 -2.99 -18.82
CA ALA A 229 -5.82 -2.52 -18.69
C ALA A 229 -5.82 -1.05 -18.33
N GLN A 230 -6.81 -0.35 -18.86
CA GLN A 230 -7.09 1.06 -18.61
C GLN A 230 -8.47 1.20 -17.98
N TYR A 231 -8.56 1.95 -16.89
CA TYR A 231 -9.82 2.26 -16.22
C TYR A 231 -9.85 3.70 -15.75
N GLU A 232 -11.06 4.25 -15.60
CA GLU A 232 -11.29 5.58 -15.05
C GLU A 232 -11.49 5.50 -13.52
N THR A 233 -10.89 6.40 -12.75
CA THR A 233 -11.04 6.44 -11.29
C THR A 233 -12.32 7.15 -10.83
N LYS A 234 -12.89 6.72 -9.70
CA LYS A 234 -14.10 7.32 -9.10
C LYS A 234 -13.93 8.77 -8.63
N GLU A 235 -12.76 9.14 -8.10
CA GLU A 235 -12.59 10.44 -7.43
C GLU A 235 -12.44 11.63 -8.40
N ASN A 236 -11.74 11.44 -9.52
CA ASN A 236 -11.35 12.55 -10.40
C ASN A 236 -11.35 12.21 -11.89
N GLY A 237 -11.84 11.03 -12.28
CA GLY A 237 -11.91 10.62 -13.68
C GLY A 237 -10.54 10.41 -14.33
N LEU A 238 -9.48 10.20 -13.53
CA LEU A 238 -8.16 9.94 -14.07
C LEU A 238 -8.11 8.56 -14.72
N GLN A 239 -7.47 8.48 -15.88
CA GLN A 239 -7.21 7.21 -16.53
C GLN A 239 -5.97 6.55 -15.93
N ILE A 240 -6.13 5.35 -15.37
CA ILE A 240 -5.04 4.53 -14.81
C ILE A 240 -4.73 3.42 -15.80
N THR A 241 -3.44 3.16 -16.03
CA THR A 241 -2.97 2.02 -16.84
C THR A 241 -2.19 1.05 -15.97
N LEU A 242 -2.66 -0.19 -15.87
CA LEU A 242 -2.00 -1.26 -15.12
C LEU A 242 -1.50 -2.36 -16.06
N HIS A 243 -0.40 -3.01 -15.70
CA HIS A 243 0.18 -4.12 -16.48
C HIS A 243 0.19 -5.41 -15.66
N TYR A 244 -0.09 -6.53 -16.32
CA TYR A 244 -0.23 -7.83 -15.70
C TYR A 244 0.46 -8.92 -16.53
N SER A 245 1.16 -9.82 -15.85
CA SER A 245 1.59 -11.10 -16.43
C SER A 245 0.45 -12.12 -16.38
N LEU A 246 0.54 -13.20 -17.16
CA LEU A 246 -0.41 -14.32 -17.10
C LEU A 246 -0.55 -14.89 -15.68
N GLU A 247 0.58 -15.15 -15.02
CA GLU A 247 0.62 -15.71 -13.67
C GLU A 247 -0.15 -14.83 -12.69
N LYS A 248 0.03 -13.50 -12.77
CA LYS A 248 -0.67 -12.55 -11.92
C LYS A 248 -2.19 -12.53 -12.22
N ILE A 249 -2.58 -12.60 -13.50
CA ILE A 249 -3.99 -12.68 -13.88
C ILE A 249 -4.63 -13.94 -13.31
N ASP A 250 -4.00 -15.10 -13.47
CA ASP A 250 -4.56 -16.35 -12.94
C ASP A 250 -4.62 -16.33 -11.41
N GLN A 251 -3.58 -15.82 -10.73
CA GLN A 251 -3.57 -15.70 -9.27
C GLN A 251 -4.72 -14.83 -8.75
N GLU A 252 -4.93 -13.65 -9.34
CA GLU A 252 -5.95 -12.71 -8.88
C GLU A 252 -7.36 -13.12 -9.31
N TYR A 253 -7.52 -13.60 -10.55
CA TYR A 253 -8.81 -14.06 -11.07
C TYR A 253 -9.36 -15.23 -10.25
N ASN A 254 -8.49 -16.19 -9.87
CA ASN A 254 -8.90 -17.33 -9.04
C ASN A 254 -9.26 -16.95 -7.60
N GLN A 255 -8.93 -15.73 -7.15
CA GLN A 255 -9.32 -15.18 -5.85
C GLN A 255 -10.61 -14.34 -5.92
N ILE A 256 -11.16 -14.13 -7.11
CA ILE A 256 -12.46 -13.47 -7.26
C ILE A 256 -13.52 -14.37 -6.65
N ASP A 257 -14.27 -13.77 -5.75
CA ASP A 257 -15.32 -14.44 -4.99
C ASP A 257 -16.43 -13.41 -4.78
N ASP A 258 -17.45 -13.43 -5.62
CA ASP A 258 -18.55 -12.45 -5.56
C ASP A 258 -19.62 -12.83 -4.51
N PHE A 259 -19.42 -13.93 -3.77
CA PHE A 259 -20.41 -14.55 -2.89
C PHE A 259 -19.98 -14.62 -1.41
#